data_AF-A0A8S3Y812-F1
#
_entry.id   AF-A0A8S3Y812-F1
#
_cell.length_a   1.000
_cell.length_b   1.000
_cell.length_c   1.000
_cell.angle_alpha   90.00
_cell.angle_beta   90.00
_cell.angle_gamma   90.00
#
_symmetry.space_group_name_H-M   'P 1'
#
loop_
_entity.id
_entity.type
_entity.pdbx_description
1 polymer ?
#
loop_
_entity_poly.entity_id
_entity_poly.type
_entity_poly.pdbx_seq_one_letter_code
_entity_poly.pdbx_strand_id
1 'polypeptide(L)'
;MIGAELLTQIDARLKQITGNFETNFGGLDMIFIGDLRQLPPVKTANMAGPVLWRGLKFYRLTEVMRQSNAIFSSLFTKIGNDMILTDDELAIIES
;
A
#
# COMPACT_ATOMS: atom_id res chain seq x y z
N MET A 1 2.15 -0.06 5.28
CA MET A 1 2.54 -0.44 6.66
C MET A 1 3.13 -1.85 6.83
N ILE A 2 3.24 -2.71 5.79
CA ILE A 2 3.97 -4.00 5.90
C ILE A 2 5.41 -3.82 5.39
N GLY A 3 6.38 -4.19 6.21
CA GLY A 3 7.80 -4.18 5.85
C GLY A 3 8.21 -5.42 5.05
N ALA A 4 9.33 -5.31 4.33
CA ALA A 4 9.89 -6.40 3.52
C ALA A 4 10.17 -7.67 4.34
N GLU A 5 10.74 -7.52 5.54
CA GLU A 5 11.08 -8.65 6.41
C GLU A 5 9.84 -9.43 6.86
N LEU A 6 8.80 -8.72 7.30
CA LEU A 6 7.54 -9.33 7.72
C LEU A 6 6.91 -10.13 6.58
N LEU A 7 6.93 -9.59 5.35
CA LEU A 7 6.40 -10.31 4.19
C LEU A 7 7.17 -11.60 3.90
N THR A 8 8.50 -11.58 4.02
CA THR A 8 9.35 -12.78 3.87
C THR A 8 9.05 -13.80 4.96
N GLN A 9 8.84 -13.36 6.21
CA GLN A 9 8.47 -14.26 7.31
C GLN A 9 7.09 -14.91 7.06
N ILE A 10 6.13 -14.17 6.51
CA ILE A 10 4.82 -14.70 6.13
C ILE A 10 4.98 -15.77 5.04
N ASP A 11 5.74 -15.50 3.97
CA ASP A 11 6.03 -16.48 2.91
C ASP A 11 6.64 -17.76 3.47
N ALA A 12 7.70 -17.62 4.27
CA ALA A 12 8.38 -18.76 4.90
C ALA A 12 7.43 -19.59 5.77
N ARG A 13 6.55 -18.93 6.54
CA ARG A 13 5.60 -19.62 7.40
C ARG A 13 4.54 -20.37 6.61
N LEU A 14 4.04 -19.81 5.52
CA LEU A 14 3.04 -20.46 4.67
C LEU A 14 3.62 -21.67 3.92
N LYS A 15 4.87 -21.57 3.45
CA LYS A 15 5.59 -22.72 2.85
C LYS A 15 5.75 -23.88 3.85
N GLN A 16 6.12 -23.57 5.09
CA GLN A 16 6.21 -24.58 6.16
C GLN A 16 4.87 -25.27 6.46
N ILE A 17 3.77 -24.50 6.50
CA ILE A 17 2.44 -25.03 6.82
C ILE A 17 1.91 -25.92 5.69
N THR A 18 2.11 -25.50 4.44
CA THR A 18 1.62 -26.23 3.25
C THR A 18 2.54 -27.37 2.82
N GLY A 19 3.79 -27.39 3.30
CA GLY A 19 4.83 -28.31 2.84
C GLY A 19 5.33 -28.00 1.42
N ASN A 20 4.90 -26.88 0.82
CA ASN A 20 5.23 -26.50 -0.54
C ASN A 20 6.25 -25.35 -0.52
N PHE A 21 7.52 -25.65 -0.79
CA PHE A 21 8.62 -24.67 -0.74
C PHE A 21 8.96 -24.05 -2.10
N GLU A 22 8.48 -24.64 -3.19
CA GLU A 22 8.81 -24.25 -4.57
C GLU A 22 8.02 -23.01 -5.04
N THR A 23 6.80 -22.83 -4.53
CA THR A 23 5.94 -21.71 -4.91
C THR A 23 5.86 -20.66 -3.81
N ASN A 24 5.80 -19.38 -4.20
CA ASN A 24 5.55 -18.28 -3.26
C ASN A 24 4.26 -18.52 -2.46
N PHE A 25 4.30 -18.12 -1.19
CA PHE A 25 3.23 -18.25 -0.20
C PHE A 25 2.67 -19.68 -0.06
N GLY A 26 3.49 -20.70 -0.36
CA GLY A 26 3.06 -22.10 -0.29
C GLY A 26 2.03 -22.51 -1.35
N GLY A 27 1.88 -21.71 -2.41
CA GLY A 27 0.91 -21.96 -3.48
C GLY A 27 -0.51 -21.49 -3.16
N LEU A 28 -0.67 -20.69 -2.10
CA LEU A 28 -1.95 -20.08 -1.73
C LEU A 28 -2.24 -18.84 -2.57
N ASP A 29 -3.52 -18.60 -2.84
CA ASP A 29 -3.99 -17.37 -3.46
C ASP A 29 -3.91 -16.21 -2.46
N MET A 30 -3.15 -15.17 -2.84
CA MET A 30 -2.90 -14.02 -1.98
C MET A 30 -3.55 -12.76 -2.54
N ILE A 31 -4.33 -12.07 -1.70
CA ILE A 31 -4.93 -10.77 -2.01
C ILE A 31 -4.37 -9.74 -1.04
N PHE A 32 -3.66 -8.75 -1.58
CA PHE A 32 -3.13 -7.62 -0.81
C PHE A 32 -4.01 -6.40 -1.03
N ILE A 33 -4.44 -5.77 0.05
CA ILE A 33 -5.27 -4.56 0.03
C ILE A 33 -4.60 -3.51 0.91
N GLY A 34 -4.45 -2.30 0.40
CA GLY A 34 -3.90 -1.19 1.17
C GLY A 34 -3.58 0.02 0.30
N ASP A 35 -3.08 1.08 0.93
CA ASP A 35 -2.57 2.27 0.26
C ASP A 35 -1.08 2.42 0.57
N LEU A 36 -0.25 2.41 -0.48
CA LEU A 36 1.21 2.54 -0.38
C LEU A 36 1.65 3.97 -0.05
N ARG A 37 0.76 4.96 -0.16
CA ARG A 37 1.01 6.38 0.15
C ARG A 37 0.78 6.69 1.64
N GLN A 38 0.31 5.72 2.42
CA GLN A 38 0.25 5.85 3.86
C GLN A 38 1.66 5.82 4.47
N LEU A 39 1.73 6.13 5.77
CA LEU A 39 2.98 6.10 6.51
C LEU A 39 3.73 4.77 6.26
N PRO A 40 5.03 4.83 5.94
CA PRO A 40 5.83 3.65 5.76
C PRO A 40 5.91 2.84 7.06
N PRO A 41 6.23 1.54 7.00
CA PRO A 41 6.38 0.75 8.21
C PRO A 41 7.48 1.33 9.10
N VAL A 42 7.20 1.38 10.41
CA VAL A 42 8.10 1.96 11.41
C VAL A 42 9.39 1.12 11.47
N LYS A 43 10.53 1.74 11.13
CA LYS A 43 11.88 1.12 11.12
C LYS A 43 12.11 -0.01 10.10
N THR A 44 11.76 0.18 8.83
CA THR A 44 12.31 -0.68 7.77
C THR A 44 12.95 0.14 6.66
N ALA A 45 14.26 -0.06 6.49
CA ALA A 45 14.97 0.36 5.30
C ALA A 45 14.45 -0.49 4.14
N ASN A 46 13.80 0.17 3.18
CA ASN A 46 13.42 -0.34 1.87
C ASN A 46 12.22 -1.30 1.80
N MET A 47 11.16 -0.80 1.14
CA MET A 47 10.22 -1.64 0.37
C MET A 47 10.85 -2.23 -0.90
N ALA A 48 12.10 -1.88 -1.24
CA ALA A 48 12.91 -2.56 -2.25
C ALA A 48 13.48 -3.83 -1.61
N GLY A 49 12.84 -4.98 -1.58
CA GLY A 49 11.67 -5.46 -2.32
C GLY A 49 11.90 -6.95 -2.45
N PRO A 50 11.45 -7.77 -1.48
CA PRO A 50 11.53 -9.22 -1.62
C PRO A 50 10.97 -9.62 -2.99
N VAL A 51 11.60 -10.60 -3.63
CA VAL A 51 11.19 -11.18 -4.94
C VAL A 51 9.67 -11.40 -5.02
N LEU A 52 9.03 -11.63 -3.87
CA LEU A 52 7.59 -11.72 -3.64
C LEU A 52 6.76 -10.57 -4.26
N TRP A 53 7.19 -9.31 -4.15
CA TRP A 53 6.42 -8.18 -4.70
C TRP A 53 6.34 -8.17 -6.23
N ARG A 54 7.36 -8.73 -6.91
CA ARG A 54 7.40 -8.77 -8.39
C ARG A 54 6.38 -9.73 -8.99
N GLY A 55 5.92 -10.72 -8.21
CA GLY A 55 4.93 -11.70 -8.66
C GLY A 55 3.48 -11.22 -8.57
N LEU A 56 3.23 -10.04 -8.00
CA LEU A 56 1.88 -9.56 -7.75
C LEU A 56 1.30 -8.80 -8.96
N LYS A 57 0.02 -9.04 -9.23
CA LYS A 57 -0.77 -8.21 -10.14
C LYS A 57 -1.29 -7.00 -9.38
N PHE A 58 -1.02 -5.80 -9.88
CA PHE A 58 -1.45 -4.56 -9.26
C PHE A 58 -2.73 -4.03 -9.90
N TYR A 59 -3.73 -3.73 -9.07
CA TYR A 59 -5.00 -3.12 -9.50
C TYR A 59 -5.25 -1.86 -8.67
N ARG A 60 -5.31 -0.70 -9.32
CA ARG A 60 -5.56 0.59 -8.67
C ARG A 60 -7.05 0.89 -8.63
N LEU A 61 -7.55 1.24 -7.44
CA LEU A 61 -8.88 1.84 -7.28
C LEU A 61 -8.81 3.36 -7.50
N THR A 62 -9.76 3.93 -8.23
CA THR A 62 -9.77 5.35 -8.63
C THR A 62 -10.87 6.17 -7.97
N GLU A 63 -11.89 5.51 -7.43
CA GLU A 63 -13.06 6.16 -6.85
C GLU A 63 -12.92 6.29 -5.32
N VAL A 64 -13.18 7.50 -4.80
CA VAL A 64 -13.13 7.78 -3.37
C VAL A 64 -14.54 7.75 -2.81
N MET A 65 -14.81 6.80 -1.92
CA MET A 65 -16.14 6.57 -1.34
C MET A 65 -16.36 7.26 0.02
N ARG A 66 -15.28 7.70 0.68
CA ARG A 66 -15.33 8.15 2.09
C ARG A 66 -15.82 9.60 2.24
N GLN A 67 -15.35 10.50 1.39
CA GLN A 67 -15.73 11.91 1.44
C GLN A 67 -16.84 12.19 0.44
N SER A 68 -18.00 12.68 0.92
CA SER A 68 -19.09 13.14 0.06
C SER A 68 -18.76 14.44 -0.69
N ASN A 69 -17.83 15.25 -0.16
CA ASN A 69 -17.38 16.48 -0.80
C ASN A 69 -16.23 16.19 -1.79
N ALA A 70 -16.53 16.33 -3.07
CA ALA A 70 -15.58 16.10 -4.16
C ALA A 70 -14.35 17.03 -4.11
N ILE A 71 -14.51 18.28 -3.65
CA ILE A 71 -13.42 19.25 -3.52
C ILE A 71 -12.40 18.73 -2.48
N PHE A 72 -12.88 18.35 -1.31
CA PHE A 72 -12.05 17.84 -0.21
C PHE A 72 -11.38 16.51 -0.57
N SER A 73 -12.08 15.63 -1.27
CA SER A 73 -11.51 14.38 -1.79
C SER A 73 -10.39 14.64 -2.78
N SER A 74 -10.58 15.61 -3.69
CA SER A 74 -9.57 15.96 -4.68
C SER A 74 -8.31 16.50 -4.00
N LEU A 75 -8.48 17.35 -2.99
CA LEU A 75 -7.42 17.96 -2.20
C LEU A 75 -6.57 16.93 -1.46
N PHE A 76 -7.18 15.97 -0.75
CA PHE A 76 -6.42 14.88 -0.12
C PHE A 76 -5.73 13.98 -1.12
N THR A 77 -6.32 13.79 -2.30
CA THR A 77 -5.67 13.04 -3.37
C THR A 77 -4.44 13.79 -3.87
N LYS A 78 -4.48 15.14 -3.93
CA LYS A 78 -3.30 15.97 -4.23
C LYS A 78 -2.21 15.82 -3.17
N ILE A 79 -2.57 15.97 -1.90
CA ILE A 79 -1.66 15.83 -0.75
C ILE A 79 -1.01 14.44 -0.77
N GLY A 80 -1.79 13.37 -0.94
CA GLY A 80 -1.26 12.01 -0.97
C GLY A 80 -0.38 11.70 -2.19
N ASN A 81 -0.43 12.52 -3.24
CA ASN A 81 0.45 12.41 -4.41
C ASN A 81 1.63 13.38 -4.34
N ASP A 82 1.91 13.98 -3.18
CA ASP A 82 2.97 14.96 -2.95
C ASP A 82 2.88 16.20 -3.87
N MET A 83 1.66 16.58 -4.28
CA MET A 83 1.45 17.79 -5.08
C MET A 83 1.31 19.02 -4.18
N ILE A 84 1.93 20.13 -4.60
CA ILE A 84 1.82 21.42 -3.91
C ILE A 84 0.40 21.96 -4.06
N LEU A 85 -0.20 22.40 -2.95
CA LEU A 85 -1.50 23.05 -2.92
C LEU A 85 -1.35 24.54 -3.26
N THR A 86 -2.36 25.08 -3.94
CA THR A 86 -2.49 26.53 -4.15
C THR A 86 -2.93 27.23 -2.86
N ASP A 87 -2.74 28.55 -2.77
CA ASP A 87 -3.12 29.33 -1.58
C ASP A 87 -4.64 29.24 -1.30
N ASP A 88 -5.47 29.24 -2.34
CA ASP A 88 -6.92 29.05 -2.24
C ASP A 88 -7.29 27.66 -1.69
N GLU A 89 -6.55 26.64 -2.12
CA GLU A 89 -6.72 25.26 -1.68
C GLU A 89 -6.27 25.04 -0.23
N LEU A 90 -5.23 25.76 0.20
CA LEU A 90 -4.74 25.75 1.57
C LEU A 90 -5.76 26.42 2.51
N ALA A 91 -6.36 27.54 2.08
CA ALA A 91 -7.39 28.24 2.84
C ALA A 91 -8.62 27.35 3.12
N ILE A 92 -8.95 26.42 2.23
CA ILE A 92 -10.05 25.45 2.41
C ILE A 92 -9.73 24.40 3.49
N ILE A 93 -8.46 24.12 3.77
CA ILE A 93 -8.04 23.19 4.84
C ILE A 93 -8.06 23.88 6.20
N GLU A 94 -7.74 25.16 6.23
CA GLU A 94 -7.59 25.96 7.45
C GLU A 94 -8.93 26.53 7.98
N SER A 95 -9.99 26.48 7.17
CA SER A 95 -11.36 26.90 7.54
C SER A 95 -12.13 25.82 8.30
#